data_AF-A0A2T0YDM6-F1
#
_entry.id   AF-A0A2T0YDM6-F1
#
_cell.length_a   1.000
_cell.length_b   1.000
_cell.length_c   1.000
_cell.angle_alpha   90.00
_cell.angle_beta   90.00
_cell.angle_gamma   90.00
#
_symmetry.space_group_name_H-M   'P 1'
#
loop_
_entity.id
_entity.type
_entity.pdbx_description
1 polymer ?
#
loop_
_entity_poly.entity_id
_entity_poly.type
_entity_poly.pdbx_seq_one_letter_code
_entity_poly.pdbx_strand_id
1 'polypeptide(L)' 'MLKTQDSAYNIRPDDDEFVVVTEPSGKEWRIHREDADPEHRFVSYRLAAGWFGNLPAKYAVD' A
#
# COMPACT_ATOMS: atom_id res chain seq x y z
N MET A 1 -17.75 -24.79 -5.88
CA MET A 1 -17.26 -23.39 -5.98
C MET A 1 -16.37 -23.13 -4.78
N LEU A 2 -15.04 -23.12 -4.94
CA LEU A 2 -14.16 -22.58 -3.91
C LEU A 2 -14.40 -21.07 -3.88
N LYS A 3 -15.02 -20.56 -2.81
CA LYS A 3 -14.83 -19.15 -2.46
C LYS A 3 -13.41 -19.04 -1.94
N THR A 4 -12.45 -18.69 -2.81
CA THR A 4 -11.17 -18.17 -2.36
C THR A 4 -11.50 -16.90 -1.58
N GLN A 5 -11.56 -17.01 -0.25
CA GLN A 5 -11.38 -15.85 0.61
C GLN A 5 -10.04 -15.27 0.20
N ASP A 6 -10.06 -14.15 -0.50
CA ASP A 6 -8.87 -13.46 -0.98
C ASP A 6 -8.09 -13.02 0.27
N SER A 7 -7.21 -13.92 0.73
CA SER A 7 -6.46 -13.77 1.98
C SER A 7 -5.23 -12.88 1.76
N ALA A 8 -5.25 -12.08 0.69
CA ALA A 8 -4.15 -11.28 0.22
C ALA A 8 -4.36 -9.82 0.60
N TYR A 9 -3.24 -9.10 0.71
CA TYR A 9 -3.28 -7.65 0.74
C TYR A 9 -3.50 -7.14 -0.69
N ASN A 10 -4.40 -6.20 -0.85
CA ASN A 10 -4.56 -5.45 -2.10
C ASN A 10 -3.93 -4.06 -1.92
N ILE A 11 -3.16 -3.60 -2.90
CA ILE A 11 -2.52 -2.28 -2.87
C ILE A 11 -2.95 -1.55 -4.14
N ARG A 12 -3.51 -0.35 -3.98
CA ARG A 12 -3.90 0.50 -5.11
C ARG A 12 -3.45 1.94 -4.87
N PRO A 13 -3.07 2.68 -5.93
CA PRO A 13 -2.90 4.12 -5.82
C PRO A 13 -4.24 4.78 -5.44
N ASP A 14 -4.18 5.85 -4.66
CA ASP A 14 -5.31 6.75 -4.43
C ASP A 14 -5.07 8.08 -5.18
N ASP A 15 -3.92 8.67 -4.93
CA ASP A 15 -3.39 9.86 -5.61
C ASP A 15 -1.83 9.77 -5.65
N ASP A 16 -1.14 10.87 -5.97
CA ASP A 16 0.32 10.87 -6.10
C ASP A 16 1.06 10.74 -4.75
N GLU A 17 0.38 11.05 -3.63
CA GLU A 17 0.98 11.06 -2.30
C GLU A 17 0.42 9.97 -1.39
N PHE A 18 -0.66 9.30 -1.77
CA PHE A 18 -1.36 8.31 -0.97
C PHE A 18 -1.58 6.99 -1.71
N VAL A 19 -1.47 5.90 -0.96
CA VAL A 19 -1.89 4.56 -1.38
C VAL A 19 -2.94 4.00 -0.44
N VAL A 20 -3.85 3.19 -0.99
CA VAL A 20 -4.76 2.38 -0.18
C VAL A 20 -4.26 0.95 -0.13
N VAL A 21 -4.09 0.44 1.09
CA VAL A 21 -3.81 -0.96 1.37
C VAL A 21 -5.03 -1.60 2.02
N THR A 22 -5.63 -2.55 1.33
CA THR A 22 -6.74 -3.36 1.84
C THR A 22 -6.18 -4.65 2.44
N GLU A 23 -6.44 -4.88 3.72
CA GLU A 23 -6.10 -6.11 4.41
C GLU A 23 -7.01 -7.28 3.99
N PRO A 24 -6.59 -8.54 4.22
CA PRO A 24 -7.45 -9.72 4.07
C PRO A 24 -8.76 -9.65 4.86
N SER A 25 -8.76 -8.89 5.96
CA SER A 25 -9.93 -8.62 6.80
C SER A 25 -10.98 -7.72 6.12
N GLY A 26 -10.63 -7.10 5.00
CA GLY A 26 -11.40 -6.04 4.35
C GLY A 26 -11.12 -4.65 4.93
N LYS A 27 -10.26 -4.52 5.94
CA LYS A 27 -9.87 -3.21 6.49
C LYS A 27 -9.00 -2.45 5.50
N GLU A 28 -9.38 -1.22 5.18
CA GLU A 28 -8.59 -0.33 4.34
C GLU A 28 -7.75 0.64 5.18
N TRP A 29 -6.51 0.85 4.72
CA TRP A 29 -5.60 1.86 5.23
C TRP A 29 -5.20 2.79 4.09
N ARG A 30 -5.55 4.07 4.22
CA ARG A 30 -5.03 5.12 3.35
C ARG A 30 -3.75 5.66 3.97
N ILE A 31 -2.62 5.51 3.28
CA ILE A 31 -1.28 5.75 3.82
C ILE A 31 -0.58 6.78 2.95
N HIS A 32 -0.10 7.86 3.57
CA HIS A 32 0.69 8.90 2.92
C HIS A 32 2.12 8.43 2.65
N ARG A 33 2.77 8.97 1.60
CA ARG A 33 4.16 8.64 1.22
C ARG A 33 5.17 8.86 2.33
N GLU A 34 4.96 9.85 3.19
CA GLU A 34 5.87 10.17 4.30
C GLU A 34 5.64 9.28 5.52
N ASP A 35 4.42 8.74 5.68
CA ASP A 35 4.12 7.79 6.74
C ASP A 35 4.54 6.36 6.36
N ALA A 36 4.76 6.11 5.06
CA ALA A 36 5.15 4.81 4.54
C ALA A 36 6.59 4.47 4.97
N ASP A 37 6.70 3.46 5.82
CA ASP A 37 7.97 3.07 6.44
C ASP A 37 8.20 1.54 6.29
N PRO A 38 9.33 1.10 5.68
CA PRO A 38 9.66 -0.31 5.51
C PRO A 38 9.95 -1.04 6.83
N GLU A 39 10.25 -0.32 7.90
CA GLU A 39 10.50 -0.86 9.25
C GLU A 39 9.27 -0.80 10.16
N HIS A 40 8.14 -0.29 9.64
CA HIS A 40 6.93 -0.09 10.45
C HIS A 40 6.35 -1.41 10.98
N ARG A 41 5.84 -1.37 12.22
CA ARG A 41 5.25 -2.55 12.89
C ARG A 41 4.06 -3.16 12.13
N PHE A 42 3.29 -2.34 11.40
CA PHE A 42 2.13 -2.78 10.64
C PHE A 42 2.51 -3.12 9.20
N VAL A 43 2.06 -4.28 8.71
CA VAL A 43 2.32 -4.77 7.35
C VAL A 43 1.86 -3.76 6.29
N SER A 44 0.70 -3.11 6.49
CA SER A 44 0.13 -2.15 5.53
C SER A 44 1.09 -0.99 5.20
N TYR A 45 1.82 -0.49 6.21
CA TYR A 45 2.78 0.61 6.04
C TYR A 45 4.05 0.16 5.32
N ARG A 46 4.52 -1.06 5.59
CA ARG A 46 5.66 -1.65 4.87
C ARG A 46 5.33 -1.91 3.41
N LEU A 47 4.13 -2.38 3.13
CA LEU A 47 3.63 -2.56 1.77
C LEU A 47 3.50 -1.23 1.03
N ALA A 48 2.99 -0.19 1.69
CA ALA A 48 2.98 1.16 1.13
C ALA A 48 4.39 1.65 0.78
N ALA A 49 5.37 1.46 1.68
CA ALA A 49 6.76 1.84 1.43
C ALA A 49 7.35 1.10 0.22
N GLY A 50 7.09 -0.20 0.10
CA GLY A 50 7.50 -1.00 -1.05
C GLY A 50 6.83 -0.54 -2.35
N TRP A 51 5.59 -0.07 -2.30
CA TRP A 51 4.90 0.50 -3.47
C TRP A 51 5.53 1.82 -3.91
N PHE A 52 5.72 2.77 -2.98
CA PHE A 52 6.34 4.07 -3.26
C PHE A 52 7.80 3.93 -3.73
N GLY A 53 8.56 3.00 -3.16
CA GLY A 53 9.94 2.72 -3.57
C GLY A 53 10.07 2.10 -4.98
N ASN A 54 8.97 1.57 -5.54
CA ASN A 54 8.91 1.01 -6.89
C ASN A 54 8.24 1.95 -7.91
N LEU A 55 7.90 3.18 -7.51
CA LEU A 55 7.39 4.16 -8.47
C LEU A 55 8.47 4.50 -9.51
N PRO A 56 8.12 4.50 -10.81
CA PRO A 56 9.06 4.96 -11.82
C PRO A 56 9.44 6.42 -11.55
N ALA A 57 10.72 6.76 -11.73
CA ALA A 57 11.32 8.06 -11.40
C ALA A 57 10.61 9.30 -11.97
N LYS A 58 9.65 9.12 -12.90
CA LYS A 58 8.76 10.19 -13.38
C LYS A 58 7.83 10.78 -12.32
N TYR A 59 7.67 10.14 -11.17
CA TYR A 59 6.93 10.66 -10.01
C TYR A 59 7.87 11.23 -8.92
N ALA A 60 9.18 11.28 -9.17
CA ALA A 60 10.20 11.83 -8.25
C ALA A 60 10.56 13.30 -8.54
N VAL A 61 9.73 14.00 -9.35
CA VAL A 61 9.84 15.41 -9.74
C VAL A 61 8.44 16.01 -9.56
N ASP A 62 8.21 17.06 -8.79
CA ASP A 62 8.85 18.38 -8.74
C ASP A 62 9.13 18.86 -7.30
#